data_AF-A0A3C0QH67-F1
#
_entry.id   AF-A0A3C0QH67-F1
#
_cell.length_a   1.000
_cell.length_b   1.000
_cell.length_c   1.000
_cell.angle_alpha   90.00
_cell.angle_beta   90.00
_cell.angle_gamma   90.00
#
_symmetry.space_group_name_H-M   'P 1'
#
loop_
_entity.id
_entity.type
_entity.pdbx_description
1 polymer ?
#
loop_
_entity_poly.entity_id
_entity_poly.type
_entity_poly.pdbx_seq_one_letter_code
_entity_poly.pdbx_strand_id
1 'polypeptide(L)'
;MSHKTVVCVVGTRPEAIKMAPVVLALRSQDYFDVKILATGQHSAMLDQALDHFKLTADVNLHIMKERQSLDHITSSVLTGAGEYFDTIGPAAVLVHGDTTTT
;
A
#
# COMPACT_ATOMS: atom_id res chain seq x y z
N MET A 1 11.84 6.10 -22.48
CA MET A 1 11.93 4.77 -21.82
C MET A 1 10.61 4.54 -21.10
N SER A 2 10.05 3.33 -21.13
CA SER A 2 8.82 3.03 -20.37
C SER A 2 9.17 3.01 -18.88
N HIS A 3 8.55 3.89 -18.08
CA HIS A 3 8.70 3.88 -16.63
C HIS A 3 8.15 2.57 -16.07
N LYS A 4 8.86 1.95 -15.11
CA LYS A 4 8.36 0.76 -14.44
C LYS A 4 7.48 1.17 -13.27
N THR A 5 6.19 0.84 -13.32
CA THR A 5 5.28 1.06 -12.20
C THR A 5 5.60 0.08 -11.07
N VAL A 6 5.89 0.60 -9.89
CA VAL A 6 6.14 -0.18 -8.67
C VAL A 6 5.07 0.19 -7.63
N VAL A 7 4.42 -0.80 -7.04
CA VAL A 7 3.39 -0.56 -6.03
C VAL A 7 3.91 -0.98 -4.66
N CYS A 8 3.92 -0.05 -3.72
CA CYS A 8 4.20 -0.31 -2.30
C CYS A 8 2.88 -0.46 -1.55
N VAL A 9 2.62 -1.65 -1.01
CA VAL A 9 1.39 -1.94 -0.25
C VAL A 9 1.64 -1.76 1.23
N VAL A 10 0.74 -1.04 1.91
CA VAL A 10 0.80 -0.79 3.36
C VAL A 10 -0.61 -0.90 3.97
N GLY A 11 -0.75 -1.52 5.14
CA GLY A 11 -2.05 -1.65 5.81
C GLY A 11 -2.14 -1.00 7.17
N THR A 12 -0.99 -0.81 7.83
CA THR A 12 -0.90 -0.40 9.23
C THR A 12 0.15 0.70 9.42
N ARG A 13 0.08 1.37 10.57
CA ARG A 13 1.04 2.42 10.95
C ARG A 13 2.49 1.93 10.96
N PRO A 14 2.84 0.77 11.56
CA PRO A 14 4.23 0.27 11.55
C PRO A 14 4.75 -0.03 10.13
N GLU A 15 3.91 -0.54 9.24
CA GLU A 15 4.28 -0.78 7.84
C GLU A 15 4.56 0.53 7.12
N ALA A 16 3.70 1.54 7.25
CA ALA A 16 3.92 2.84 6.63
C ALA A 16 5.21 3.53 7.09
N ILE A 17 5.52 3.47 8.40
CA ILE A 17 6.77 4.03 8.93
C ILE A 17 7.99 3.32 8.33
N LYS A 18 7.94 2.00 8.17
CA LYS A 18 9.08 1.21 7.65
C LYS A 18 9.19 1.26 6.12
N MET A 19 8.08 1.40 5.41
CA MET A 19 8.05 1.51 3.95
C MET A 19 8.28 2.93 3.45
N ALA A 20 8.06 3.97 4.26
CA ALA A 20 8.27 5.35 3.82
C ALA A 20 9.68 5.64 3.28
N PRO A 21 10.79 5.19 3.93
CA PRO A 21 12.13 5.34 3.36
C PRO A 21 12.30 4.65 2.01
N VAL A 22 11.69 3.47 1.82
CA VAL A 22 11.74 2.71 0.56
C VAL A 22 11.00 3.46 -0.55
N VAL A 23 9.80 3.96 -0.26
CA VAL A 23 9.00 4.77 -1.19
C VAL A 23 9.77 6.02 -1.62
N LEU A 24 10.34 6.76 -0.67
CA LEU A 24 11.11 7.97 -0.96
C LEU A 24 12.37 7.67 -1.80
N ALA A 25 13.07 6.59 -1.48
CA ALA A 25 14.24 6.15 -2.26
C ALA A 25 13.84 5.78 -3.69
N LEU A 26 12.76 5.05 -3.90
CA LEU A 26 12.29 4.69 -5.25
C LEU A 26 11.82 5.93 -6.03
N ARG A 27 11.08 6.84 -5.39
CA ARG A 27 10.61 8.11 -6.00
C ARG A 27 11.75 9.05 -6.37
N SER A 28 12.93 8.90 -5.76
CA SER A 28 14.12 9.68 -6.14
C SER A 28 14.77 9.23 -7.45
N GLN A 29 14.33 8.11 -8.03
CA GLN A 29 14.84 7.56 -9.27
C GLN A 29 13.87 7.85 -10.42
N ASP A 30 14.32 8.51 -11.49
CA ASP A 30 13.49 8.86 -12.65
C ASP A 30 12.92 7.65 -13.42
N TYR A 31 13.42 6.45 -13.11
CA TYR A 31 13.03 5.21 -13.78
C TYR A 31 11.70 4.60 -13.26
N PHE A 32 11.30 4.90 -12.02
CA PHE A 32 10.15 4.27 -11.38
C PHE A 32 8.95 5.22 -11.30
N ASP A 33 7.76 4.70 -11.64
CA ASP A 33 6.49 5.32 -11.24
C ASP A 33 5.99 4.61 -9.98
N VAL A 34 6.17 5.24 -8.82
CA VAL A 34 5.94 4.60 -7.52
C VAL A 34 4.55 4.95 -6.98
N LYS A 35 3.69 3.95 -6.89
CA LYS A 35 2.35 4.04 -6.29
C LYS A 35 2.34 3.46 -4.88
N ILE A 36 1.55 4.06 -3.99
CA ILE A 36 1.28 3.55 -2.64
C ILE A 36 -0.16 3.05 -2.61
N LEU A 37 -0.34 1.75 -2.34
CA LEU A 37 -1.64 1.14 -2.09
C LEU A 37 -1.84 0.95 -0.59
N ALA A 38 -2.81 1.67 -0.02
CA ALA A 38 -3.25 1.47 1.35
C ALA A 38 -4.37 0.42 1.40
N THR A 39 -4.24 -0.62 2.24
CA THR A 39 -5.37 -1.56 2.46
C THR A 39 -6.42 -0.98 3.42
N GLY A 40 -6.01 -0.05 4.29
CA GLY A 40 -6.95 0.70 5.14
C GLY A 40 -7.39 -0.03 6.40
N GLN A 41 -6.59 -0.95 6.96
CA GLN A 41 -6.93 -1.62 8.23
C GLN A 41 -7.07 -0.63 9.41
N HIS A 42 -6.36 0.51 9.38
CA HIS A 42 -6.50 1.63 10.32
C HIS A 42 -6.29 2.99 9.62
N SER A 43 -7.20 3.39 8.73
CA SER A 43 -7.02 4.54 7.82
C SER A 43 -6.50 5.82 8.50
N ALA A 44 -7.13 6.29 9.59
CA ALA A 44 -6.69 7.52 10.24
C ALA A 44 -5.25 7.46 10.81
N MET A 45 -4.83 6.32 11.35
CA MET A 45 -3.45 6.16 11.86
C MET A 45 -2.44 5.94 10.73
N LEU A 46 -2.89 5.32 9.64
CA LEU A 46 -2.08 5.11 8.45
C LEU A 46 -1.79 6.44 7.75
N ASP A 47 -2.82 7.26 7.55
CA ASP A 47 -2.71 8.59 6.94
C ASP A 47 -1.77 9.47 7.76
N GLN A 48 -1.93 9.50 9.09
CA GLN A 48 -1.02 10.22 9.99
C GLN A 48 0.45 9.78 9.85
N ALA A 49 0.71 8.47 9.67
CA ALA A 49 2.07 8.00 9.48
C ALA A 49 2.64 8.39 8.12
N LEU A 50 1.85 8.28 7.04
CA LEU A 50 2.29 8.69 5.70
C LEU A 50 2.55 10.20 5.63
N ASP A 51 1.66 11.01 6.21
CA ASP A 51 1.75 12.47 6.23
C ASP A 51 3.02 12.95 6.95
N HIS A 52 3.48 12.25 7.99
CA HIS A 52 4.74 12.56 8.66
C HIS A 52 5.93 12.57 7.68
N PHE A 53 5.90 11.69 6.68
CA PHE A 53 6.92 11.60 5.62
C PHE A 53 6.54 12.39 4.35
N LYS A 54 5.47 13.19 4.39
CA LYS A 54 4.89 13.90 3.23
C LYS A 54 4.51 12.94 2.09
N LEU A 55 4.03 11.76 2.47
CA LEU A 55 3.50 10.75 1.55
C LEU A 55 1.99 10.71 1.69
N THR A 56 1.32 10.35 0.61
CA THR A 56 -0.12 10.10 0.58
C THR A 56 -0.34 8.83 -0.22
N ALA A 57 -1.28 7.99 0.21
CA ALA A 57 -1.66 6.81 -0.54
C ALA A 57 -2.28 7.23 -1.89
N ASP A 58 -1.84 6.60 -2.98
CA ASP A 58 -2.42 6.82 -4.31
C ASP A 58 -3.81 6.16 -4.41
N VAL A 59 -3.98 5.02 -3.73
CA VAL A 59 -5.25 4.31 -3.60
C VAL A 59 -5.41 3.80 -2.17
N ASN A 60 -6.62 3.87 -1.64
CA ASN A 60 -7.00 3.25 -0.37
C ASN A 60 -8.19 2.31 -0.60
N LEU A 61 -8.04 1.04 -0.24
CA LEU A 61 -9.09 0.02 -0.40
C LEU A 61 -10.22 0.16 0.63
N HIS A 62 -10.00 0.91 1.72
CA HIS A 62 -10.98 1.15 2.77
C HIS A 62 -11.64 -0.13 3.31
N ILE A 63 -10.89 -1.22 3.45
CA ILE A 63 -11.48 -2.54 3.76
C ILE A 63 -11.99 -2.66 5.20
N MET A 64 -11.63 -1.74 6.10
CA MET A 64 -11.93 -1.90 7.52
C MET A 64 -13.42 -1.84 7.82
N LYS A 65 -13.91 -2.87 8.50
CA LYS A 65 -15.21 -2.92 9.17
C LYS A 65 -15.04 -3.24 10.65
N GLU A 66 -15.99 -2.80 11.48
CA GLU A 66 -16.01 -3.14 12.89
C GLU A 66 -16.08 -4.66 13.09
N ARG A 67 -15.22 -5.20 13.98
CA ARG A 67 -15.22 -6.60 14.41
C ARG A 67 -15.16 -7.64 13.28
N GLN A 68 -14.50 -7.28 12.17
CA GLN A 68 -14.27 -8.22 11.07
C GLN A 68 -13.31 -9.34 11.46
N SER A 69 -13.51 -10.52 10.85
CA SER A 69 -12.66 -11.68 11.02
C SER A 69 -11.43 -11.63 10.10
N LEU A 70 -10.42 -12.45 10.37
CA LEU A 70 -9.20 -12.50 9.56
C LEU A 70 -9.48 -12.92 8.13
N ASP A 71 -10.37 -13.90 7.92
CA ASP A 71 -10.81 -14.34 6.59
C ASP A 71 -11.47 -13.21 5.79
N HIS A 72 -12.26 -12.34 6.44
CA HIS A 72 -12.82 -11.17 5.77
C HIS A 72 -11.76 -10.18 5.34
N ILE A 73 -10.75 -9.92 6.20
CA ILE A 73 -9.64 -9.03 5.86
C ILE A 73 -8.87 -9.60 4.68
N THR A 74 -8.47 -10.88 4.75
CA THR A 74 -7.72 -11.56 3.69
C THR A 74 -8.48 -11.53 2.36
N SER A 75 -9.76 -11.87 2.34
CA SER A 75 -10.54 -11.86 1.09
C SER A 75 -10.66 -10.45 0.52
N SER A 76 -10.86 -9.44 1.37
CA SER A 76 -11.03 -8.05 0.94
C SER A 76 -9.73 -7.45 0.38
N VAL A 77 -8.59 -7.73 1.02
CA VAL A 77 -7.27 -7.34 0.48
C VAL A 77 -7.02 -8.04 -0.86
N LEU A 78 -7.24 -9.35 -0.92
CA LEU A 78 -6.96 -10.15 -2.11
C LEU A 78 -7.76 -9.65 -3.32
N THR A 79 -9.06 -9.46 -3.15
CA THR A 79 -9.93 -8.97 -4.23
C THR A 79 -9.62 -7.52 -4.60
N GLY A 80 -9.57 -6.61 -3.62
CA GLY A 80 -9.36 -5.18 -3.90
C GLY A 80 -7.98 -4.86 -4.48
N ALA A 81 -6.93 -5.51 -3.98
CA ALA A 81 -5.59 -5.35 -4.55
C ALA A 81 -5.50 -5.98 -5.95
N GLY A 82 -6.12 -7.15 -6.16
CA GLY A 82 -6.18 -7.81 -7.47
C GLY A 82 -6.83 -6.92 -8.53
N GLU A 83 -8.02 -6.37 -8.24
CA GLU A 83 -8.71 -5.42 -9.12
C GLU A 83 -7.84 -4.21 -9.44
N TYR A 84 -7.14 -3.65 -8.45
CA TYR A 84 -6.24 -2.53 -8.70
C TYR A 84 -5.05 -2.93 -9.58
N PHE A 85 -4.41 -4.07 -9.31
CA PHE A 85 -3.27 -4.53 -10.10
C PHE A 85 -3.63 -4.85 -11.54
N ASP A 86 -4.82 -5.39 -11.79
CA ASP A 86 -5.32 -5.66 -13.14
C ASP A 86 -5.50 -4.36 -13.94
N THR A 87 -5.80 -3.24 -13.28
CA THR A 87 -5.91 -1.93 -13.97
C THR A 87 -4.57 -1.29 -14.32
N ILE A 88 -3.54 -1.44 -13.47
CA ILE A 88 -2.28 -0.71 -13.64
C ILE A 88 -1.11 -1.58 -14.14
N GLY A 89 -1.22 -2.91 -14.06
CA GLY A 89 -0.20 -3.86 -14.48
C GLY A 89 1.18 -3.58 -13.89
N PRO A 90 1.36 -3.65 -12.54
CA PRO A 90 2.60 -3.22 -11.91
C PRO A 90 3.77 -4.14 -12.30
N ALA A 91 4.94 -3.56 -12.54
CA ALA A 91 6.17 -4.31 -12.82
C ALA A 91 6.72 -5.00 -11.58
N ALA A 92 6.41 -4.50 -10.39
CA ALA A 92 6.72 -5.11 -9.10
C ALA A 92 5.74 -4.62 -8.02
N VAL A 93 5.49 -5.49 -7.04
CA VAL A 93 4.74 -5.16 -5.83
C VAL A 93 5.66 -5.40 -4.63
N LEU A 94 5.73 -4.42 -3.73
CA LEU A 94 6.50 -4.48 -2.49
C LEU A 94 5.55 -4.51 -1.30
N VAL A 95 5.79 -5.47 -0.42
CA VAL A 95 5.06 -5.73 0.82
C VAL A 95 6.04 -5.76 1.99
N HIS A 96 5.57 -5.66 3.22
CA HIS A 96 6.45 -5.60 4.37
C HIS A 96 5.85 -6.28 5.61
N GLY A 97 6.60 -7.22 6.17
CA GLY A 97 6.34 -7.80 7.48
C GLY A 97 5.44 -9.03 7.40
N ASP A 98 4.52 -9.12 8.36
CA ASP A 98 3.77 -10.32 8.73
C ASP A 98 2.29 -10.03 9.04
N THR A 99 1.76 -8.95 8.48
CA THR A 99 0.33 -8.59 8.65
C THR A 99 -0.53 -9.29 7.60
N THR A 100 -1.86 -9.32 7.80
CA THR A 100 -2.84 -9.80 6.80
C THR A 100 -2.84 -9.00 5.48
N THR A 101 -2.07 -7.92 5.39
CA THR A 101 -1.83 -7.19 4.13
C THR A 101 -0.79 -7.88 3.23
N THR A 102 0.13 -8.67 3.81
CA THR A 102 1.22 -9.38 3.11
C THR A 102 0.85 -10.84 2.88
#